data_AF-A0A962IBJ7-F1
#
_entry.id   AF-A0A962IBJ7-F1
#
_cell.length_a   1.000
_cell.length_b   1.000
_cell.length_c   1.000
_cell.angle_alpha   90.00
_cell.angle_beta   90.00
_cell.angle_gamma   90.00
#
_symmetry.space_group_name_H-M   'P 1'
#
loop_
_entity.id
_entity.type
_entity.pdbx_description
1 polymer ?
#
loop_
_entity_poly.entity_id
_entity_poly.type
_entity_poly.pdbx_seq_one_letter_code
_entity_poly.pdbx_strand_id
1 'polypeptide(L)'
;TEAEREARLALVASAIAVRDIPLARGELDHVRAMSRTARQRAELLLAEQGLVRTVGDWDRGQELYDSFKSDPEIREGGVPIEILHKISVNQVRTLQMLKQHEEALKLSDITCVAVLDMAPELQIRCALVRASSLRVLGRLGEALQESEGLLERVRGLYGESHSLYIAALTGYANVLSELGRVEEAVALRRTLIALNDEVRGKDAKSALLHHYNLASGLLKLHQFDEALIILEGITNRARFELPDESISYQYYAIAYGKALMESGQLQRAQRVVEDAELDGRREGDSSVMRRYVEELAELSKLISNQLEKR
;
A
#
# COMPACT_ATOMS: atom_id res chain seq x y z
N THR A 1 -27.85 18.70 -3.28
CA THR A 1 -28.56 19.38 -4.39
C THR A 1 -27.66 19.44 -5.61
N GLU A 2 -28.19 19.69 -6.80
CA GLU A 2 -27.37 19.80 -8.03
C GLU A 2 -26.30 20.91 -7.93
N ALA A 3 -26.65 22.02 -7.27
CA ALA A 3 -25.71 23.10 -6.94
C ALA A 3 -24.58 22.68 -5.96
N GLU A 4 -24.88 21.83 -4.97
CA GLU A 4 -23.83 21.27 -4.08
C GLU A 4 -22.93 20.27 -4.83
N ARG A 5 -23.49 19.53 -5.79
CA ARG A 5 -22.73 18.61 -6.64
C ARG A 5 -21.79 19.36 -7.56
N GLU A 6 -22.25 20.43 -8.21
CA GLU A 6 -21.42 21.32 -9.02
C GLU A 6 -20.33 22.01 -8.18
N ALA A 7 -20.65 22.49 -6.97
CA ALA A 7 -19.65 23.07 -6.07
C ALA A 7 -18.57 22.07 -5.62
N ARG A 8 -18.93 20.80 -5.39
CA ARG A 8 -17.98 19.73 -5.04
C ARG A 8 -17.11 19.33 -6.25
N LEU A 9 -17.70 19.24 -7.43
CA LEU A 9 -16.98 19.02 -8.68
C LEU A 9 -16.00 20.18 -8.94
N ALA A 10 -16.41 21.43 -8.71
CA ALA A 10 -15.56 22.62 -8.79
C ALA A 10 -14.41 22.59 -7.74
N LEU A 11 -14.63 22.03 -6.54
CA LEU A 11 -13.57 21.90 -5.53
C LEU A 11 -12.46 20.93 -5.99
N VAL A 12 -12.84 19.79 -6.55
CA VAL A 12 -11.94 18.75 -7.07
C VAL A 12 -11.23 19.23 -8.34
N ALA A 13 -11.99 19.87 -9.22
CA ALA A 13 -11.50 20.57 -10.39
C ALA A 13 -10.49 21.66 -9.98
N SER A 14 -10.75 22.46 -8.93
CA SER A 14 -9.85 23.50 -8.45
C SER A 14 -8.55 22.95 -7.83
N ALA A 15 -8.61 21.79 -7.18
CA ALA A 15 -7.43 21.08 -6.67
C ALA A 15 -6.57 20.48 -7.80
N ILE A 16 -7.20 20.22 -8.96
CA ILE A 16 -6.57 19.78 -10.23
C ILE A 16 -6.35 20.99 -11.18
N ALA A 17 -6.64 22.21 -10.73
CA ALA A 17 -6.54 23.48 -11.46
C ALA A 17 -7.46 23.62 -12.70
N VAL A 18 -8.77 23.45 -12.55
CA VAL A 18 -9.76 23.80 -13.59
C VAL A 18 -10.70 24.86 -13.04
N ARG A 19 -10.77 26.03 -13.70
CA ARG A 19 -11.73 27.12 -13.43
C ARG A 19 -12.71 27.21 -14.60
N ASP A 20 -13.99 27.41 -14.28
CA ASP A 20 -15.13 27.53 -15.20
C ASP A 20 -15.01 28.66 -16.25
N ILE A 21 -15.49 28.41 -17.48
CA ILE A 21 -15.96 29.43 -18.44
C ILE A 21 -17.23 28.92 -19.17
N PRO A 22 -18.22 29.78 -19.47
CA PRO A 22 -19.56 29.38 -19.93
C PRO A 22 -19.63 28.95 -21.40
N LEU A 23 -20.53 28.02 -21.68
CA LEU A 23 -20.86 27.47 -23.00
C LEU A 23 -21.49 28.51 -23.96
N ALA A 24 -20.84 28.74 -25.10
CA ALA A 24 -21.49 29.24 -26.31
C ALA A 24 -21.32 28.21 -27.44
N ARG A 25 -22.46 27.69 -27.94
CA ARG A 25 -22.56 26.69 -29.02
C ARG A 25 -22.01 27.26 -30.34
N GLY A 26 -20.89 26.72 -30.82
CA GLY A 26 -20.39 27.06 -32.16
C GLY A 26 -19.14 26.30 -32.64
N GLU A 27 -18.33 25.72 -31.74
CA GLU A 27 -16.99 25.22 -32.09
C GLU A 27 -16.83 23.69 -31.97
N LEU A 28 -17.94 22.94 -32.06
CA LEU A 28 -17.96 21.49 -31.80
C LEU A 28 -17.33 20.63 -32.92
N ASP A 29 -17.13 21.15 -34.12
CA ASP A 29 -16.65 20.36 -35.26
C ASP A 29 -15.14 20.52 -35.53
N HIS A 30 -14.47 21.51 -34.92
CA HIS A 30 -12.99 21.56 -34.88
C HIS A 30 -12.38 20.71 -33.76
N VAL A 31 -13.12 20.52 -32.65
CA VAL A 31 -12.75 19.65 -31.52
C VAL A 31 -12.83 18.15 -31.89
N ARG A 32 -13.62 17.78 -32.90
CA ARG A 32 -13.82 16.39 -33.36
C ARG A 32 -12.70 15.83 -34.25
N ALA A 33 -11.79 16.65 -34.77
CA ALA A 33 -10.82 16.23 -35.79
C ALA A 33 -9.44 15.78 -35.26
N MET A 34 -9.18 15.83 -33.95
CA MET A 34 -7.94 15.33 -33.34
C MET A 34 -8.25 14.55 -32.06
N SER A 35 -7.97 13.25 -32.01
CA SER A 35 -7.97 12.51 -30.74
C SER A 35 -6.55 11.99 -30.48
N ARG A 36 -5.72 12.56 -29.60
CA ARG A 36 -5.70 13.87 -28.88
C ARG A 36 -6.90 14.28 -28.00
N THR A 37 -7.49 13.37 -27.24
CA THR A 37 -8.56 13.72 -26.28
C THR A 37 -8.09 13.58 -24.83
N ALA A 38 -8.57 14.46 -23.94
CA ALA A 38 -8.28 14.46 -22.51
C ALA A 38 -8.50 13.08 -21.86
N ARG A 39 -9.55 12.39 -22.27
CA ARG A 39 -9.86 11.02 -21.83
C ARG A 39 -8.73 10.03 -22.16
N GLN A 40 -8.24 10.01 -23.39
CA GLN A 40 -7.19 9.07 -23.80
C GLN A 40 -5.87 9.34 -23.06
N ARG A 41 -5.53 10.61 -22.85
CA ARG A 41 -4.37 11.00 -22.02
C ARG A 41 -4.52 10.54 -20.57
N ALA A 42 -5.71 10.67 -19.99
CA ALA A 42 -6.01 10.21 -18.64
C ALA A 42 -5.95 8.67 -18.50
N GLU A 43 -6.43 7.93 -19.51
CA GLU A 43 -6.32 6.46 -19.55
C GLU A 43 -4.86 6.01 -19.67
N LEU A 44 -4.03 6.72 -20.45
CA LEU A 44 -2.59 6.46 -20.54
C LEU A 44 -1.89 6.68 -19.21
N LEU A 45 -2.10 7.84 -18.55
CA LEU A 45 -1.53 8.09 -17.23
C LEU A 45 -1.91 7.00 -16.23
N LEU A 46 -3.17 6.58 -16.23
CA LEU A 46 -3.64 5.54 -15.31
C LEU A 46 -2.86 4.23 -15.51
N ALA A 47 -2.57 3.86 -16.76
CA ALA A 47 -1.74 2.70 -17.09
C ALA A 47 -0.28 2.88 -16.63
N GLU A 48 0.31 4.05 -16.88
CA GLU A 48 1.69 4.36 -16.48
C GLU A 48 1.86 4.39 -14.96
N GLN A 49 0.92 4.95 -14.20
CA GLN A 49 0.91 4.87 -12.74
C GLN A 49 0.81 3.42 -12.23
N GLY A 50 0.09 2.55 -12.96
CA GLY A 50 0.05 1.12 -12.68
C GLY A 50 1.42 0.44 -12.84
N LEU A 51 2.17 0.82 -13.88
CA LEU A 51 3.54 0.36 -14.11
C LEU A 51 4.50 0.90 -13.05
N VAL A 52 4.44 2.20 -12.76
CA VAL A 52 5.22 2.84 -11.67
C VAL A 52 5.01 2.10 -10.35
N ARG A 53 3.77 1.75 -10.00
CA ARG A 53 3.48 1.01 -8.77
C ARG A 53 4.08 -0.40 -8.75
N THR A 54 4.28 -0.99 -9.92
CA THR A 54 4.87 -2.34 -10.07
C THR A 54 6.39 -2.27 -10.00
N VAL A 55 6.99 -1.25 -10.60
CA VAL A 55 8.45 -1.03 -10.67
C VAL A 55 8.99 -0.34 -9.41
N GLY A 56 8.15 0.43 -8.70
CA GLY A 56 8.53 1.19 -7.51
C GLY A 56 9.21 2.53 -7.77
N ASP A 57 9.13 3.06 -9.00
CA ASP A 57 9.70 4.37 -9.38
C ASP A 57 8.73 5.51 -9.06
N TRP A 58 8.58 5.81 -7.77
CA TRP A 58 7.57 6.76 -7.28
C TRP A 58 7.85 8.21 -7.68
N ASP A 59 9.13 8.59 -7.85
CA ASP A 59 9.52 9.90 -8.35
C ASP A 59 9.00 10.09 -9.78
N ARG A 60 9.16 9.07 -10.64
CA ARG A 60 8.56 9.09 -11.99
C ARG A 60 7.03 9.18 -11.94
N GLY A 61 6.40 8.48 -10.99
CA GLY A 61 4.96 8.60 -10.76
C GLY A 61 4.50 10.02 -10.45
N GLN A 62 5.28 10.73 -9.63
CA GLN A 62 5.01 12.13 -9.28
C GLN A 62 5.18 13.06 -10.49
N GLU A 63 6.26 12.90 -11.27
CA GLU A 63 6.48 13.67 -12.50
C GLU A 63 5.35 13.51 -13.51
N LEU A 64 4.89 12.28 -13.72
CA LEU A 64 3.80 11.97 -14.63
C LEU A 64 2.50 12.67 -14.20
N TYR A 65 2.20 12.64 -12.89
CA TYR A 65 1.04 13.34 -12.35
C TYR A 65 1.16 14.86 -12.47
N ASP A 66 2.36 15.42 -12.24
CA ASP A 66 2.62 16.84 -12.35
C ASP A 66 2.54 17.35 -13.80
N SER A 67 2.95 16.52 -14.76
CA SER A 67 2.74 16.79 -16.19
C SER A 67 1.26 16.76 -16.54
N PHE A 68 0.52 15.74 -16.08
CA PHE A 68 -0.91 15.58 -16.34
C PHE A 68 -1.75 16.73 -15.80
N LYS A 69 -1.54 17.14 -14.55
CA LYS A 69 -2.31 18.27 -13.96
C LYS A 69 -2.03 19.61 -14.65
N SER A 70 -0.87 19.73 -15.31
CA SER A 70 -0.43 20.96 -15.98
C SER A 70 -0.84 21.01 -17.45
N ASP A 71 -1.36 19.90 -18.00
CA ASP A 71 -1.75 19.77 -19.40
C ASP A 71 -3.04 20.57 -19.70
N PRO A 72 -2.99 21.59 -20.58
CA PRO A 72 -4.18 22.37 -20.94
C PRO A 72 -5.32 21.51 -21.50
N GLU A 73 -5.00 20.46 -22.28
CA GLU A 73 -6.03 19.58 -22.83
C GLU A 73 -6.76 18.80 -21.72
N ILE A 74 -6.08 18.43 -20.62
CA ILE A 74 -6.72 17.81 -19.45
C ILE A 74 -7.60 18.81 -18.70
N ARG A 75 -7.11 20.04 -18.56
CA ARG A 75 -7.81 21.09 -17.83
C ARG A 75 -9.08 21.56 -18.55
N GLU A 76 -9.05 21.59 -19.88
CA GLU A 76 -10.14 22.12 -20.71
C GLU A 76 -11.01 21.01 -21.34
N GLY A 77 -10.47 19.82 -21.56
CA GLY A 77 -11.07 18.77 -22.38
C GLY A 77 -12.01 17.80 -21.65
N GLY A 78 -12.26 17.99 -20.35
CA GLY A 78 -13.22 17.22 -19.56
C GLY A 78 -12.87 15.74 -19.42
N VAL A 79 -12.21 15.37 -18.31
CA VAL A 79 -11.93 13.96 -18.00
C VAL A 79 -13.09 13.36 -17.18
N PRO A 80 -13.60 12.16 -17.53
CA PRO A 80 -14.59 11.46 -16.72
C PRO A 80 -14.14 11.30 -15.27
N ILE A 81 -15.04 11.62 -14.33
CA ILE A 81 -14.73 11.64 -12.90
C ILE A 81 -14.29 10.26 -12.38
N GLU A 82 -14.75 9.16 -13.00
CA GLU A 82 -14.34 7.79 -12.66
C GLU A 82 -12.85 7.55 -12.97
N ILE A 83 -12.33 8.18 -14.02
CA ILE A 83 -10.92 8.08 -14.41
C ILE A 83 -10.08 8.98 -13.50
N LEU A 84 -10.52 10.22 -13.27
CA LEU A 84 -9.87 11.14 -12.32
C LEU A 84 -9.78 10.53 -10.92
N HIS A 85 -10.86 9.91 -10.43
CA HIS A 85 -10.87 9.21 -9.15
C HIS A 85 -9.76 8.14 -9.08
N LYS A 86 -9.63 7.31 -10.12
CA LYS A 86 -8.60 6.25 -10.15
C LYS A 86 -7.19 6.84 -10.15
N ILE A 87 -6.96 7.89 -10.93
CA ILE A 87 -5.69 8.62 -10.98
C ILE A 87 -5.36 9.22 -9.62
N SER A 88 -6.31 9.92 -8.98
CA SER A 88 -6.11 10.53 -7.66
C SER A 88 -5.86 9.48 -6.59
N VAL A 89 -6.59 8.37 -6.57
CA VAL A 89 -6.35 7.24 -5.64
C VAL A 89 -4.96 6.63 -5.82
N ASN A 90 -4.47 6.52 -7.06
CA ASN A 90 -3.10 6.07 -7.32
C ASN A 90 -2.07 7.11 -6.88
N GLN A 91 -2.33 8.38 -7.15
CA GLN A 91 -1.47 9.48 -6.74
C GLN A 91 -1.34 9.58 -5.22
N VAL A 92 -2.42 9.36 -4.46
CA VAL A 92 -2.35 9.28 -2.98
C VAL A 92 -1.34 8.23 -2.55
N ARG A 93 -1.29 7.06 -3.22
CA ARG A 93 -0.31 6.01 -2.90
C ARG A 93 1.11 6.44 -3.28
N THR A 94 1.30 7.10 -4.41
CA THR A 94 2.61 7.66 -4.81
C THR A 94 3.13 8.63 -3.74
N LEU A 95 2.29 9.58 -3.31
CA LEU A 95 2.63 10.54 -2.25
C LEU A 95 2.97 9.85 -0.93
N GLN A 96 2.24 8.78 -0.56
CA GLN A 96 2.57 7.98 0.62
C GLN A 96 3.96 7.34 0.52
N MET A 97 4.33 6.80 -0.65
CA MET A 97 5.65 6.19 -0.86
C MET A 97 6.78 7.22 -0.87
N LEU A 98 6.49 8.43 -1.36
CA LEU A 98 7.40 9.60 -1.29
C LEU A 98 7.43 10.26 0.10
N LYS A 99 6.72 9.71 1.08
CA LYS A 99 6.61 10.23 2.45
C LYS A 99 5.98 11.63 2.56
N GLN A 100 5.24 12.04 1.53
CA GLN A 100 4.43 13.26 1.49
C GLN A 100 3.05 12.99 2.08
N HIS A 101 3.02 12.68 3.39
CA HIS A 101 1.84 12.13 4.05
C HIS A 101 0.70 13.13 4.22
N GLU A 102 1.03 14.42 4.43
CA GLU A 102 0.01 15.46 4.52
C GLU A 102 -0.66 15.73 3.16
N GLU A 103 0.12 15.79 2.08
CA GLU A 103 -0.37 15.93 0.72
C GLU A 103 -1.23 14.73 0.32
N ALA A 104 -0.80 13.52 0.68
CA ALA A 104 -1.58 12.30 0.47
C ALA A 104 -2.95 12.37 1.16
N LEU A 105 -3.00 12.85 2.41
CA LEU A 105 -4.25 13.02 3.12
C LEU A 105 -5.15 14.08 2.46
N LYS A 106 -4.60 15.26 2.18
CA LYS A 106 -5.33 16.36 1.51
C LYS A 106 -5.95 15.90 0.19
N LEU A 107 -5.17 15.21 -0.65
CA LEU A 107 -5.67 14.68 -1.92
C LEU A 107 -6.73 13.60 -1.71
N SER A 108 -6.56 12.72 -0.71
CA SER A 108 -7.55 11.69 -0.41
C SER A 108 -8.88 12.27 0.09
N ASP A 109 -8.85 13.33 0.90
CA ASP A 109 -10.04 14.03 1.39
C ASP A 109 -10.84 14.64 0.24
N ILE A 110 -10.15 15.36 -0.65
CA ILE A 110 -10.75 15.96 -1.85
C ILE A 110 -11.34 14.87 -2.74
N THR A 111 -10.61 13.78 -2.95
CA THR A 111 -11.07 12.64 -3.76
C THR A 111 -12.30 11.96 -3.16
N CYS A 112 -12.40 11.88 -1.82
CA CYS A 112 -13.58 11.33 -1.15
C CYS A 112 -14.81 12.22 -1.34
N VAL A 113 -14.65 13.54 -1.19
CA VAL A 113 -15.74 14.50 -1.40
C VAL A 113 -16.26 14.46 -2.84
N ALA A 114 -15.37 14.25 -3.82
CA ALA A 114 -15.70 14.15 -5.23
C ALA A 114 -16.74 13.06 -5.56
N VAL A 115 -16.71 11.96 -4.81
CA VAL A 115 -17.44 10.73 -5.15
C VAL A 115 -18.59 10.40 -4.19
N LEU A 116 -18.94 11.31 -3.27
CA LEU A 116 -19.99 11.08 -2.25
C LEU A 116 -21.33 10.64 -2.83
N ASP A 117 -21.71 11.16 -3.99
CA ASP A 117 -22.97 10.87 -4.67
C ASP A 117 -22.80 9.88 -5.85
N MET A 118 -21.63 9.23 -5.93
CA MET A 118 -21.30 8.27 -6.98
C MET A 118 -21.46 6.82 -6.52
N ALA A 119 -21.14 5.87 -7.42
CA ALA A 119 -21.22 4.44 -7.11
C ALA A 119 -20.47 4.07 -5.81
N PRO A 120 -21.02 3.17 -4.97
CA PRO A 120 -20.40 2.78 -3.70
C PRO A 120 -18.95 2.30 -3.83
N GLU A 121 -18.60 1.66 -4.94
CA GLU A 121 -17.24 1.18 -5.20
C GLU A 121 -16.21 2.32 -5.18
N LEU A 122 -16.52 3.45 -5.81
CA LEU A 122 -15.62 4.61 -5.85
C LEU A 122 -15.47 5.21 -4.46
N GLN A 123 -16.58 5.33 -3.71
CA GLN A 123 -16.57 5.81 -2.33
C GLN A 123 -15.70 4.92 -1.42
N ILE A 124 -15.78 3.61 -1.58
CA ILE A 124 -14.97 2.66 -0.82
C ILE A 124 -13.49 2.81 -1.18
N ARG A 125 -13.16 2.93 -2.47
CA ARG A 125 -11.76 3.02 -2.93
C ARG A 125 -11.05 4.27 -2.42
N CYS A 126 -11.71 5.42 -2.38
CA CYS A 126 -11.11 6.63 -1.80
C CYS A 126 -10.98 6.54 -0.27
N ALA A 127 -12.00 6.02 0.41
CA ALA A 127 -11.98 5.86 1.86
C ALA A 127 -10.89 4.89 2.31
N LEU A 128 -10.62 3.81 1.55
CA LEU A 128 -9.49 2.91 1.81
C LEU A 128 -8.14 3.64 1.81
N VAL A 129 -7.89 4.53 0.84
CA VAL A 129 -6.62 5.27 0.79
C VAL A 129 -6.57 6.42 1.80
N ARG A 130 -7.71 7.03 2.14
CA ARG A 130 -7.81 8.04 3.19
C ARG A 130 -7.56 7.44 4.58
N ALA A 131 -8.20 6.33 4.92
CA ALA A 131 -7.91 5.57 6.15
C ALA A 131 -6.42 5.21 6.27
N SER A 132 -5.80 4.79 5.14
CA SER A 132 -4.35 4.56 5.12
C SER A 132 -3.53 5.83 5.35
N SER A 133 -3.91 6.96 4.76
CA SER A 133 -3.23 8.25 4.98
C SER A 133 -3.35 8.73 6.43
N LEU A 134 -4.55 8.62 7.03
CA LEU A 134 -4.79 8.92 8.44
C LEU A 134 -3.90 8.06 9.35
N ARG A 135 -3.82 6.75 9.08
CA ARG A 135 -2.96 5.82 9.82
C ARG A 135 -1.50 6.23 9.77
N VAL A 136 -0.96 6.50 8.57
CA VAL A 136 0.45 6.85 8.40
C VAL A 136 0.82 8.19 9.05
N LEU A 137 -0.14 9.11 9.17
CA LEU A 137 0.02 10.37 9.93
C LEU A 137 -0.13 10.19 11.45
N GLY A 138 -0.35 8.96 11.95
CA GLY A 138 -0.58 8.68 13.37
C GLY A 138 -1.95 9.11 13.88
N ARG A 139 -2.89 9.49 13.01
CA ARG A 139 -4.28 9.82 13.37
C ARG A 139 -5.11 8.54 13.55
N LEU A 140 -4.64 7.68 14.45
CA LEU A 140 -5.10 6.29 14.57
C LEU A 140 -6.56 6.15 14.98
N GLY A 141 -7.10 7.07 15.79
CA GLY A 141 -8.52 7.06 16.17
C GLY A 141 -9.46 7.27 14.98
N GLU A 142 -9.11 8.21 14.10
CA GLU A 142 -9.88 8.48 12.87
C GLU A 142 -9.71 7.35 11.85
N ALA A 143 -8.49 6.84 11.69
CA ALA A 143 -8.22 5.70 10.83
C ALA A 143 -9.00 4.45 11.29
N LEU A 144 -9.16 4.26 12.61
CA LEU A 144 -9.92 3.14 13.19
C LEU A 144 -11.40 3.25 12.82
N GLN A 145 -12.02 4.39 13.11
CA GLN A 145 -13.42 4.62 12.81
C GLN A 145 -13.72 4.45 11.31
N GLU A 146 -12.84 4.99 10.45
CA GLU A 146 -13.02 4.88 9.00
C GLU A 146 -12.82 3.44 8.50
N SER A 147 -11.79 2.73 8.98
CA SER A 147 -11.53 1.33 8.57
C SER A 147 -12.61 0.36 9.04
N GLU A 148 -13.16 0.55 10.24
CA GLU A 148 -14.24 -0.27 10.79
C GLU A 148 -15.53 -0.11 9.99
N GLY A 149 -15.96 1.13 9.75
CA GLY A 149 -17.14 1.41 8.94
C GLY A 149 -16.98 0.94 7.49
N LEU A 150 -15.76 1.01 6.93
CA LEU A 150 -15.46 0.46 5.61
C LEU A 150 -15.60 -1.06 5.57
N LEU A 151 -15.06 -1.77 6.57
CA LEU A 151 -15.11 -3.22 6.61
C LEU A 151 -16.56 -3.74 6.61
N GLU A 152 -17.41 -3.16 7.46
CA GLU A 152 -18.83 -3.52 7.53
C GLU A 152 -19.57 -3.19 6.23
N ARG A 153 -19.34 -1.98 5.68
CA ARG A 153 -19.98 -1.54 4.45
C ARG A 153 -19.61 -2.43 3.26
N VAL A 154 -18.33 -2.79 3.13
CA VAL A 154 -17.86 -3.64 2.04
C VAL A 154 -18.37 -5.06 2.19
N ARG A 155 -18.41 -5.60 3.41
CA ARG A 155 -19.02 -6.91 3.70
C ARG A 155 -20.48 -6.94 3.25
N GLY A 156 -21.26 -5.91 3.59
CA GLY A 156 -22.68 -5.85 3.24
C GLY A 156 -22.95 -5.69 1.74
N LEU A 157 -22.10 -4.97 1.01
CA LEU A 157 -22.31 -4.70 -0.42
C LEU A 157 -21.73 -5.77 -1.34
N TYR A 158 -20.58 -6.35 -1.00
CA TYR A 158 -19.81 -7.21 -1.90
C TYR A 158 -19.46 -8.58 -1.31
N GLY A 159 -19.70 -8.80 -0.02
CA GLY A 159 -19.31 -10.03 0.67
C GLY A 159 -17.82 -10.12 1.00
N GLU A 160 -17.44 -11.18 1.71
CA GLU A 160 -16.10 -11.34 2.28
C GLU A 160 -15.05 -11.86 1.29
N SER A 161 -15.49 -12.49 0.20
CA SER A 161 -14.60 -12.96 -0.87
C SER A 161 -14.18 -11.84 -1.85
N HIS A 162 -14.74 -10.64 -1.71
CA HIS A 162 -14.43 -9.53 -2.61
C HIS A 162 -13.07 -8.89 -2.27
N SER A 163 -12.31 -8.48 -3.29
CA SER A 163 -10.98 -7.87 -3.13
C SER A 163 -10.98 -6.60 -2.28
N LEU A 164 -12.05 -5.80 -2.34
CA LEU A 164 -12.22 -4.63 -1.48
C LEU A 164 -12.38 -5.00 0.00
N TYR A 165 -12.98 -6.16 0.32
CA TYR A 165 -13.13 -6.61 1.70
C TYR A 165 -11.77 -6.99 2.27
N ILE A 166 -10.98 -7.74 1.50
CA ILE A 166 -9.60 -8.09 1.83
C ILE A 166 -8.76 -6.82 2.08
N ALA A 167 -8.91 -5.79 1.25
CA ALA A 167 -8.22 -4.51 1.42
C ALA A 167 -8.67 -3.76 2.69
N ALA A 168 -9.98 -3.70 2.97
CA ALA A 168 -10.51 -3.10 4.20
C ALA A 168 -10.05 -3.84 5.45
N LEU A 169 -10.08 -5.18 5.42
CA LEU A 169 -9.66 -6.05 6.51
C LEU A 169 -8.16 -5.86 6.81
N THR A 170 -7.34 -5.75 5.76
CA THR A 170 -5.91 -5.45 5.89
C THR A 170 -5.69 -4.09 6.57
N GLY A 171 -6.40 -3.05 6.11
CA GLY A 171 -6.31 -1.70 6.69
C GLY A 171 -6.70 -1.68 8.17
N TYR A 172 -7.83 -2.29 8.51
CA TYR A 172 -8.33 -2.37 9.88
C TYR A 172 -7.37 -3.13 10.80
N ALA A 173 -6.84 -4.28 10.37
CA ALA A 173 -5.84 -5.04 11.13
C ALA A 173 -4.55 -4.24 11.38
N ASN A 174 -4.11 -3.42 10.41
CA ASN A 174 -2.94 -2.56 10.59
C ASN A 174 -3.19 -1.46 11.62
N VAL A 175 -4.36 -0.80 11.57
CA VAL A 175 -4.73 0.22 12.57
C VAL A 175 -4.81 -0.38 13.98
N LEU A 176 -5.45 -1.55 14.14
CA LEU A 176 -5.52 -2.25 15.42
C LEU A 176 -4.13 -2.58 15.97
N SER A 177 -3.24 -3.09 15.11
CA SER A 177 -1.85 -3.40 15.49
C SER A 177 -1.07 -2.17 15.94
N GLU A 178 -1.28 -1.00 15.32
CA GLU A 178 -0.62 0.26 15.69
C GLU A 178 -1.22 0.88 16.96
N LEU A 179 -2.49 0.62 17.24
CA LEU A 179 -3.15 0.98 18.51
C LEU A 179 -2.79 0.04 19.68
N GLY A 180 -2.00 -1.01 19.43
CA GLY A 180 -1.67 -2.00 20.45
C GLY A 180 -2.75 -3.03 20.74
N ARG A 181 -3.85 -3.06 19.95
CA ARG A 181 -4.90 -4.10 19.99
C ARG A 181 -4.43 -5.34 19.21
N VAL A 182 -3.34 -5.94 19.68
CA VAL A 182 -2.56 -6.94 18.94
C VAL A 182 -3.34 -8.24 18.74
N GLU A 183 -4.05 -8.72 19.75
CA GLU A 183 -4.84 -9.95 19.70
C GLU A 183 -5.92 -9.89 18.61
N GLU A 184 -6.61 -8.76 18.52
CA GLU A 184 -7.63 -8.52 17.50
C GLU A 184 -7.00 -8.46 16.09
N ALA A 185 -5.87 -7.77 15.95
CA ALA A 185 -5.13 -7.74 14.69
C ALA A 185 -4.66 -9.13 14.25
N VAL A 186 -4.19 -9.98 15.17
CA VAL A 186 -3.80 -11.37 14.92
C VAL A 186 -4.99 -12.19 14.42
N ALA A 187 -6.15 -12.08 15.05
CA ALA A 187 -7.37 -12.77 14.63
C ALA A 187 -7.81 -12.38 13.21
N LEU A 188 -7.78 -11.09 12.88
CA LEU A 188 -8.10 -10.61 11.54
C LEU A 188 -7.06 -11.07 10.50
N ARG A 189 -5.77 -11.09 10.85
CA ARG A 189 -4.71 -11.57 9.96
C ARG A 189 -4.85 -13.05 9.63
N ARG A 190 -5.30 -13.89 10.57
CA ARG A 190 -5.64 -15.29 10.30
C ARG A 190 -6.78 -15.41 9.29
N THR A 191 -7.84 -14.63 9.48
CA THR A 191 -8.97 -14.56 8.55
C THR A 191 -8.52 -14.13 7.15
N LEU A 192 -7.65 -13.12 7.08
CA LEU A 192 -7.10 -12.58 5.84
C LEU A 192 -6.29 -13.61 5.06
N ILE A 193 -5.46 -14.41 5.74
CA ILE A 193 -4.68 -15.48 5.11
C ILE A 193 -5.62 -16.53 4.51
N ALA A 194 -6.62 -17.00 5.27
CA ALA A 194 -7.59 -17.98 4.79
C ALA A 194 -8.36 -17.47 3.55
N LEU A 195 -8.84 -16.23 3.57
CA LEU A 195 -9.53 -15.62 2.43
C LEU A 195 -8.63 -15.43 1.21
N ASN A 196 -7.36 -15.09 1.43
CA ASN A 196 -6.41 -14.91 0.33
C ASN A 196 -6.08 -16.24 -0.36
N ASP A 197 -6.00 -17.34 0.38
CA ASP A 197 -5.79 -18.68 -0.16
C ASP A 197 -6.99 -19.17 -1.00
N GLU A 198 -8.21 -18.74 -0.67
CA GLU A 198 -9.44 -19.07 -1.42
C GLU A 198 -9.64 -18.21 -2.67
N VAL A 199 -9.37 -16.90 -2.58
CA VAL A 199 -9.75 -15.92 -3.61
C VAL A 199 -8.63 -15.64 -4.61
N ARG A 200 -7.37 -15.61 -4.18
CA ARG A 200 -6.24 -15.15 -4.99
C ARG A 200 -5.32 -16.32 -5.31
N GLY A 201 -5.44 -16.82 -6.54
CA GLY A 201 -4.36 -17.60 -7.14
C GLY A 201 -3.04 -16.83 -7.10
N LYS A 202 -2.17 -17.18 -6.15
CA LYS A 202 -0.70 -16.98 -6.16
C LYS A 202 -0.16 -15.58 -6.49
N ASP A 203 -0.64 -14.51 -5.86
CA ASP A 203 0.26 -13.35 -5.64
C ASP A 203 1.15 -13.67 -4.43
N ALA A 204 2.22 -14.41 -4.70
CA ALA A 204 3.13 -14.94 -3.70
C ALA A 204 3.65 -13.84 -2.76
N LYS A 205 3.92 -12.63 -3.27
CA LYS A 205 4.50 -11.53 -2.48
C LYS A 205 3.52 -11.02 -1.41
N SER A 206 2.30 -10.71 -1.84
CA SER A 206 1.28 -10.20 -0.90
C SER A 206 0.94 -11.24 0.17
N ALA A 207 0.93 -12.53 -0.20
CA ALA A 207 0.74 -13.62 0.75
C ALA A 207 1.85 -13.65 1.83
N LEU A 208 3.13 -13.57 1.44
CA LEU A 208 4.25 -13.55 2.40
C LEU A 208 4.16 -12.39 3.39
N LEU A 209 3.74 -11.20 2.93
CA LEU A 209 3.59 -10.03 3.80
C LEU A 209 2.46 -10.22 4.85
N HIS A 210 1.35 -10.87 4.49
CA HIS A 210 0.28 -11.17 5.44
C HIS A 210 0.75 -12.16 6.52
N HIS A 211 1.51 -13.18 6.14
CA HIS A 211 2.14 -14.11 7.08
C HIS A 211 3.18 -13.43 7.98
N TYR A 212 4.04 -12.57 7.42
CA TYR A 212 4.98 -11.78 8.20
C TYR A 212 4.28 -10.93 9.25
N ASN A 213 3.21 -10.24 8.86
CA ASN A 213 2.44 -9.42 9.77
C ASN A 213 1.78 -10.29 10.86
N LEU A 214 1.27 -11.48 10.53
CA LEU A 214 0.76 -12.41 11.54
C LEU A 214 1.87 -12.78 12.54
N ALA A 215 3.05 -13.20 12.06
CA ALA A 215 4.19 -13.54 12.91
C ALA A 215 4.62 -12.37 13.80
N SER A 216 4.70 -11.15 13.26
CA SER A 216 5.01 -9.94 14.04
C SER A 216 4.00 -9.71 15.18
N GLY A 217 2.71 -9.94 14.93
CA GLY A 217 1.69 -9.89 15.98
C GLY A 217 1.88 -10.96 17.04
N LEU A 218 2.14 -12.21 16.63
CA LEU A 218 2.40 -13.33 17.54
C LEU A 218 3.64 -13.08 18.43
N LEU A 219 4.71 -12.49 17.88
CA LEU A 219 5.90 -12.11 18.66
C LEU A 219 5.56 -11.08 19.74
N LYS A 220 4.74 -10.07 19.41
CA LYS A 220 4.25 -9.09 20.40
C LYS A 220 3.41 -9.74 21.52
N LEU A 221 2.77 -10.87 21.24
CA LEU A 221 2.04 -11.69 22.21
C LEU A 221 2.91 -12.75 22.90
N HIS A 222 4.23 -12.76 22.65
CA HIS A 222 5.17 -13.78 23.13
C HIS A 222 4.82 -15.22 22.70
N GLN A 223 4.07 -15.38 21.62
CA GLN A 223 3.71 -16.68 21.02
C GLN A 223 4.80 -17.12 20.03
N PHE A 224 6.00 -17.38 20.56
CA PHE A 224 7.20 -17.64 19.75
C PHE A 224 7.09 -18.90 18.88
N ASP A 225 6.49 -19.99 19.38
CA ASP A 225 6.45 -21.26 18.66
C ASP A 225 5.78 -21.14 17.29
N GLU A 226 4.59 -20.51 17.25
CA GLU A 226 3.86 -20.30 16.00
C GLU A 226 4.54 -19.23 15.12
N ALA A 227 5.03 -18.14 15.73
CA ALA A 227 5.70 -17.07 15.00
C ALA A 227 6.94 -17.57 14.26
N LEU A 228 7.76 -18.41 14.90
CA LEU A 228 8.98 -18.95 14.32
C LEU A 228 8.70 -19.91 13.15
N ILE A 229 7.67 -20.75 13.26
CA ILE A 229 7.24 -21.62 12.14
C ILE A 229 6.86 -20.78 10.92
N ILE A 230 6.08 -19.71 11.14
CA ILE A 230 5.66 -18.81 10.05
C ILE A 230 6.87 -18.09 9.45
N LEU A 231 7.75 -17.51 10.28
CA LEU A 231 8.95 -16.79 9.83
C LEU A 231 9.91 -17.69 9.05
N GLU A 232 10.12 -18.92 9.51
CA GLU A 232 10.92 -19.92 8.79
C GLU A 232 10.31 -20.22 7.41
N GLY A 233 9.00 -20.45 7.36
CA GLY A 233 8.27 -20.71 6.12
C GLY A 233 8.40 -19.57 5.11
N ILE A 234 8.12 -18.33 5.51
CA ILE A 234 8.20 -17.19 4.58
C ILE A 234 9.65 -16.88 4.16
N THR A 235 10.62 -17.08 5.05
CA THR A 235 12.05 -16.85 4.75
C THR A 235 12.54 -17.86 3.73
N ASN A 236 12.20 -19.14 3.89
CA ASN A 236 12.56 -20.19 2.93
C ASN A 236 11.90 -19.97 1.57
N ARG A 237 10.60 -19.62 1.54
CA ARG A 237 9.91 -19.30 0.29
C ARG A 237 10.52 -18.10 -0.41
N ALA A 238 10.85 -17.03 0.33
CA ALA A 238 11.55 -15.88 -0.23
C ALA A 238 12.92 -16.27 -0.82
N ARG A 239 13.68 -17.15 -0.15
CA ARG A 239 15.01 -17.60 -0.61
C ARG A 239 14.95 -18.50 -1.85
N PHE A 240 14.02 -19.46 -1.89
CA PHE A 240 14.06 -20.56 -2.86
C PHE A 240 12.97 -20.50 -3.93
N GLU A 241 11.80 -19.92 -3.63
CA GLU A 241 10.69 -19.79 -4.59
C GLU A 241 10.70 -18.44 -5.31
N LEU A 242 11.34 -17.42 -4.72
CA LEU A 242 11.42 -16.06 -5.25
C LEU A 242 12.89 -15.58 -5.32
N PRO A 243 13.80 -16.31 -5.98
CA PRO A 243 15.25 -15.99 -5.96
C PRO A 243 15.57 -14.65 -6.62
N ASP A 244 14.77 -14.19 -7.58
CA ASP A 244 14.92 -12.85 -8.18
C ASP A 244 14.54 -11.72 -7.19
N GLU A 245 14.03 -12.05 -6.01
CA GLU A 245 13.58 -11.13 -4.96
C GLU A 245 14.46 -11.17 -3.70
N SER A 246 15.77 -11.20 -3.92
CA SER A 246 16.80 -11.08 -2.89
C SER A 246 16.37 -10.25 -1.68
N ILE A 247 15.97 -8.98 -1.90
CA ILE A 247 15.60 -8.00 -0.86
C ILE A 247 14.55 -8.54 0.14
N SER A 248 13.58 -9.32 -0.33
CA SER A 248 12.54 -9.92 0.52
C SER A 248 13.12 -10.99 1.43
N TYR A 249 14.07 -11.79 0.94
CA TYR A 249 14.76 -12.79 1.74
C TYR A 249 15.54 -12.15 2.88
N GLN A 250 16.36 -11.11 2.64
CA GLN A 250 17.09 -10.48 3.76
C GLN A 250 16.13 -9.82 4.76
N TYR A 251 15.06 -9.19 4.28
CA TYR A 251 14.04 -8.61 5.17
C TYR A 251 13.43 -9.64 6.13
N TYR A 252 12.98 -10.79 5.60
CA TYR A 252 12.40 -11.84 6.45
C TYR A 252 13.45 -12.55 7.30
N ALA A 253 14.68 -12.72 6.80
CA ALA A 253 15.79 -13.30 7.56
C ALA A 253 16.18 -12.45 8.78
N ILE A 254 16.17 -11.11 8.67
CA ILE A 254 16.37 -10.21 9.80
C ILE A 254 15.30 -10.45 10.87
N ALA A 255 14.03 -10.49 10.47
CA ALA A 255 12.93 -10.72 11.39
C ALA A 255 13.00 -12.10 12.05
N TYR A 256 13.31 -13.13 11.27
CA TYR A 256 13.47 -14.49 11.78
C TYR A 256 14.66 -14.61 12.74
N GLY A 257 15.80 -14.01 12.40
CA GLY A 257 16.99 -13.95 13.25
C GLY A 257 16.72 -13.27 14.59
N LYS A 258 16.02 -12.13 14.58
CA LYS A 258 15.60 -11.43 15.81
C LYS A 258 14.68 -12.29 16.68
N ALA A 259 13.67 -12.92 16.07
CA ALA A 259 12.75 -13.81 16.77
C ALA A 259 13.46 -15.03 17.39
N LEU A 260 14.41 -15.63 16.65
CA LEU A 260 15.23 -16.74 17.16
C LEU A 260 16.10 -16.29 18.34
N MET A 261 16.71 -15.10 18.25
CA MET A 261 17.50 -14.52 19.33
C MET A 261 16.66 -14.28 20.59
N GLU A 262 15.48 -13.66 20.46
CA GLU A 262 14.54 -13.41 21.55
C GLU A 262 14.02 -14.70 22.21
N SER A 263 13.78 -15.75 21.42
CA SER A 263 13.42 -17.08 21.93
C SER A 263 14.60 -17.86 22.53
N GLY A 264 15.81 -17.30 22.52
CA GLY A 264 17.02 -17.91 23.09
C GLY A 264 17.71 -18.95 22.21
N GLN A 265 17.28 -19.12 20.96
CA GLN A 265 17.82 -20.07 19.97
C GLN A 265 19.02 -19.48 19.21
N LEU A 266 20.02 -19.04 19.97
CA LEU A 266 21.14 -18.22 19.46
C LEU A 266 21.92 -18.88 18.32
N GLN A 267 22.18 -20.19 18.38
CA GLN A 267 22.91 -20.89 17.31
C GLN A 267 22.11 -20.95 16.00
N ARG A 268 20.78 -21.07 16.07
CA ARG A 268 19.93 -21.00 14.87
C ARG A 268 19.89 -19.57 14.33
N ALA A 269 19.76 -18.59 15.22
CA ALA A 269 19.77 -17.17 14.86
C ALA A 269 21.06 -16.81 14.10
N GLN A 270 22.22 -17.22 14.63
CA GLN A 270 23.52 -16.97 14.02
C GLN A 270 23.58 -17.47 12.58
N ARG A 271 23.21 -18.75 12.37
CA ARG A 271 23.23 -19.36 11.03
C ARG A 271 22.35 -18.63 10.03
N VAL A 272 21.11 -18.31 10.40
CA VAL A 272 20.15 -17.62 9.50
C VAL A 272 20.68 -16.25 9.11
N VAL A 273 21.21 -15.50 10.08
CA VAL A 273 21.70 -14.13 9.86
C VAL A 273 22.96 -14.13 9.01
N GLU A 274 23.92 -15.01 9.30
CA GLU A 274 25.16 -15.14 8.51
C GLU A 274 24.89 -15.58 7.07
N ASP A 275 23.99 -16.56 6.87
CA ASP A 275 23.59 -17.01 5.54
C ASP A 275 22.98 -15.87 4.72
N ALA A 276 22.06 -15.11 5.31
CA ALA A 276 21.40 -13.99 4.62
C ALA A 276 22.36 -12.83 4.36
N GLU A 277 23.33 -12.58 5.26
CA GLU A 277 24.34 -11.55 5.09
C GLU A 277 25.28 -11.90 3.92
N LEU A 278 25.78 -13.15 3.90
CA LEU A 278 26.65 -13.66 2.83
C LEU A 278 25.97 -13.61 1.47
N ASP A 279 24.69 -13.97 1.43
CA ASP A 279 23.85 -13.93 0.24
C ASP A 279 23.64 -12.49 -0.26
N GLY A 280 23.20 -11.59 0.62
CA GLY A 280 23.01 -10.17 0.28
C GLY A 280 24.29 -9.48 -0.19
N ARG A 281 25.47 -9.84 0.34
CA ARG A 281 26.78 -9.34 -0.12
C ARG A 281 27.14 -9.80 -1.54
N ARG A 282 26.59 -10.92 -2.02
CA ARG A 282 26.85 -11.45 -3.38
C ARG A 282 25.96 -10.82 -4.44
N GLU A 283 24.72 -10.48 -4.08
CA GLU A 283 23.68 -10.17 -5.07
C GLU A 283 23.60 -8.70 -5.51
N GLY A 284 24.20 -7.74 -4.78
CA GLY A 284 24.47 -6.41 -5.35
C GLY A 284 24.46 -5.23 -4.38
N ASP A 285 24.70 -4.04 -4.94
CA ASP A 285 25.06 -2.81 -4.22
C ASP A 285 23.92 -1.76 -4.17
N SER A 286 22.66 -2.22 -4.20
CA SER A 286 21.53 -1.29 -4.00
C SER A 286 21.58 -0.69 -2.59
N SER A 287 21.14 0.55 -2.43
CA SER A 287 21.11 1.22 -1.12
C SER A 287 20.28 0.45 -0.08
N VAL A 288 19.19 -0.18 -0.53
CA VAL A 288 18.33 -1.02 0.32
C VAL A 288 19.06 -2.30 0.74
N MET A 289 19.73 -2.98 -0.20
CA MET A 289 20.50 -4.19 0.10
C MET A 289 21.61 -3.91 1.12
N ARG A 290 22.37 -2.83 0.91
CA ARG A 290 23.43 -2.41 1.85
C ARG A 290 22.91 -2.22 3.27
N ARG A 291 21.76 -1.55 3.43
CA ARG A 291 21.14 -1.36 4.74
C ARG A 291 20.78 -2.69 5.41
N TYR A 292 20.22 -3.65 4.67
CA TYR A 292 19.89 -4.96 5.24
C TYR A 292 21.12 -5.79 5.56
N VAL A 293 22.15 -5.76 4.73
CA VAL A 293 23.44 -6.41 5.03
C VAL A 293 24.10 -5.80 6.27
N GLU A 294 24.05 -4.48 6.44
CA GLU A 294 24.53 -3.80 7.65
C GLU A 294 23.74 -4.24 8.89
N GLU A 295 22.40 -4.25 8.81
CA GLU A 295 21.54 -4.69 9.91
C GLU A 295 21.77 -6.17 10.28
N LEU A 296 21.96 -7.05 9.29
CA LEU A 296 22.31 -8.45 9.50
C LEU A 296 23.69 -8.57 10.19
N ALA A 297 24.68 -7.80 9.76
CA ALA A 297 26.01 -7.81 10.38
C ALA A 297 25.98 -7.32 11.84
N GLU A 298 25.16 -6.30 12.15
CA GLU A 298 24.94 -5.85 13.53
C GLU A 298 24.25 -6.93 14.37
N LEU A 299 23.21 -7.56 13.83
CA LEU A 299 22.49 -8.64 14.50
C LEU A 299 23.39 -9.85 14.77
N SER A 300 24.25 -10.22 13.81
CA SER A 300 25.25 -11.27 13.96
C SER A 300 26.22 -10.97 15.13
N LYS A 301 26.71 -9.73 15.23
CA LYS A 301 27.55 -9.32 16.37
C LYS A 301 26.81 -9.41 17.70
N LEU A 302 25.54 -9.00 17.75
CA LEU A 302 24.72 -9.08 18.96
C LEU A 302 24.52 -10.53 19.41
N ILE A 303 24.24 -11.44 18.49
CA ILE A 303 24.06 -12.87 18.77
C ILE A 303 25.38 -13.49 19.27
N SER A 304 26.50 -13.20 18.60
CA SER A 304 27.83 -13.66 19.04
C SER A 304 28.17 -13.20 20.46
N ASN A 305 27.92 -11.93 20.78
CA ASN A 305 28.12 -11.41 22.13
C ASN A 305 27.24 -12.10 23.19
N GLN A 306 26.03 -12.55 22.83
CA GLN A 306 25.17 -13.31 23.73
C GLN A 306 25.61 -14.76 23.88
N LEU A 307 26.13 -15.37 22.81
CA LEU A 307 26.72 -16.72 22.83
C LEU A 307 27.95 -16.77 23.73
N GLU A 308 28.83 -15.77 23.66
CA GLU A 308 30.05 -15.69 24.49
C GLU A 308 29.75 -15.50 25.99
N LYS A 309 28.58 -14.94 26.33
CA LYS A 309 28.15 -14.70 27.72
C LYS A 309 27.47 -15.90 28.36
N ARG A 310 27.14 -16.96 27.60
CA ARG A 310 26.50 -18.19 28.10
C ARG A 310 27.54 -19.28 28.33
#